data_AF-T0ZLX1-F1
#
_entry.id   AF-T0ZLX1-F1
#
_cell.length_a   1.000
_cell.length_b   1.000
_cell.length_c   1.000
_cell.angle_alpha   90.00
_cell.angle_beta   90.00
_cell.angle_gamma   90.00
#
_symmetry.space_group_name_H-M   'P 1'
#
loop_
_entity.id
_entity.type
_entity.pdbx_description
1 polymer ?
#
loop_
_entity_poly.entity_id
_entity_poly.type
_entity_poly.pdbx_seq_one_letter_code
_entity_poly.pdbx_strand_id
1 'polypeptide(L)'
;MVWRRLRRLAEVAEAIRTLTVRGAPAIGVAGAYGMLLAYRAGRQDPARAARALIATRPTAVDLSVGVEAVRAAWAAGEDPEAAAEAFRYRVVEECHRIGLVGAPLLARRPRVLTHCNAGALATVEWGTALAPLRVAHRQGHRLFVWVDETRPLLQGARLTAWELAREGIPHAVIADNAAGHFMRTGEVDAVIVGADR
;
A
#
# COMPACT_ATOMS: atom_id res chain seq x y z
N MET A 1 5.08 17.66 -3.09
CA MET A 1 5.23 16.25 -3.52
C MET A 1 6.10 16.24 -4.77
N VAL A 2 7.05 15.31 -4.88
CA VAL A 2 7.92 15.17 -6.07
C VAL A 2 7.59 13.86 -6.75
N TRP A 3 7.32 13.90 -8.06
CA TRP A 3 7.03 12.72 -8.85
C TRP A 3 8.27 12.28 -9.63
N ARG A 4 8.55 10.98 -9.64
CA ARG A 4 9.64 10.38 -10.43
C ARG A 4 9.05 9.53 -11.54
N ARG A 5 9.30 9.90 -12.80
CA ARG A 5 8.91 9.09 -13.95
C ARG A 5 9.89 7.93 -14.14
N LEU A 6 9.40 6.70 -14.08
CA LEU A 6 10.16 5.49 -14.34
C LEU A 6 9.85 5.01 -15.77
N ARG A 7 10.87 4.74 -16.56
CA ARG A 7 10.76 4.35 -17.98
C ARG A 7 11.39 2.99 -18.28
N ARG A 8 12.18 2.44 -17.35
CA ARG A 8 12.93 1.19 -17.54
C ARG A 8 12.73 0.26 -16.36
N LEU A 9 12.79 -1.05 -16.61
CA LEU A 9 12.76 -2.09 -15.55
C LEU A 9 13.76 -1.80 -14.42
N ALA A 10 14.97 -1.37 -14.77
CA ALA A 10 16.02 -1.09 -13.78
C ALA A 10 15.64 0.06 -12.83
N GLU A 11 14.91 1.06 -13.32
CA GLU A 11 14.45 2.20 -12.51
C GLU A 11 13.32 1.79 -11.56
N VAL A 12 12.44 0.89 -12.00
CA VAL A 12 11.41 0.27 -11.13
C VAL A 12 12.07 -0.57 -10.05
N ALA A 13 13.00 -1.44 -10.44
CA ALA A 13 13.73 -2.28 -9.50
C ALA A 13 14.47 -1.45 -8.44
N GLU A 14 15.07 -0.33 -8.85
CA GLU A 14 15.70 0.60 -7.94
C GLU A 14 14.71 1.31 -7.02
N ALA A 15 13.59 1.80 -7.56
CA ALA A 15 12.56 2.46 -6.77
C ALA A 15 11.96 1.56 -5.67
N ILE A 16 11.87 0.25 -5.94
CA ILE A 16 11.44 -0.75 -4.94
C ILE A 16 12.52 -0.97 -3.88
N ARG A 17 13.80 -1.09 -4.27
CA ARG A 17 14.92 -1.27 -3.33
C ARG A 17 15.10 -0.08 -2.40
N THR A 18 15.02 1.14 -2.92
CA THR A 18 15.27 2.37 -2.17
C THR A 18 14.03 2.91 -1.46
N LEU A 19 12.93 2.14 -1.45
CA LEU A 19 11.66 2.52 -0.82
C LEU A 19 11.05 3.81 -1.39
N THR A 20 11.40 4.18 -2.63
CA THR A 20 10.69 5.22 -3.38
C THR A 20 9.27 4.78 -3.67
N VAL A 21 9.07 3.48 -3.97
CA VAL A 21 7.78 2.80 -3.91
C VAL A 21 7.82 1.81 -2.75
N ARG A 22 6.79 1.81 -1.92
CA ARG A 22 6.69 1.01 -0.70
C ARG A 22 5.24 0.67 -0.38
N GLY A 23 5.05 -0.34 0.47
CA GLY A 23 3.74 -0.94 0.75
C GLY A 23 3.51 -2.16 -0.14
N ALA A 24 3.01 -3.25 0.43
CA ALA A 24 2.94 -4.53 -0.26
C ALA A 24 2.13 -4.43 -1.57
N PRO A 25 0.90 -3.86 -1.57
CA PRO A 25 0.13 -3.76 -2.81
C PRO A 25 0.74 -2.80 -3.85
N ALA A 26 1.30 -1.67 -3.41
CA ALA A 26 1.97 -0.72 -4.32
C ALA A 26 3.19 -1.34 -5.01
N ILE A 27 4.00 -2.12 -4.28
CA ILE A 27 5.14 -2.82 -4.84
C ILE A 27 4.69 -3.93 -5.80
N GLY A 28 3.60 -4.64 -5.49
CA GLY A 28 3.00 -5.61 -6.42
C GLY A 28 2.66 -4.98 -7.76
N VAL A 29 1.95 -3.84 -7.73
CA VAL A 29 1.56 -3.12 -8.95
C VAL A 29 2.78 -2.54 -9.65
N ALA A 30 3.75 -1.97 -8.93
CA ALA A 30 5.00 -1.52 -9.53
C ALA A 30 5.77 -2.66 -10.22
N GLY A 31 5.77 -3.86 -9.65
CA GLY A 31 6.31 -5.07 -10.27
C GLY A 31 5.63 -5.42 -11.59
N ALA A 32 4.28 -5.40 -11.62
CA ALA A 32 3.49 -5.61 -12.82
C ALA A 32 3.84 -4.59 -13.94
N TYR A 33 3.88 -3.29 -13.63
CA TYR A 33 4.30 -2.27 -14.60
C TYR A 33 5.78 -2.38 -14.98
N GLY A 34 6.64 -2.85 -14.08
CA GLY A 34 8.03 -3.18 -14.38
C GLY A 34 8.14 -4.24 -15.48
N MET A 35 7.35 -5.30 -15.39
CA MET A 35 7.24 -6.34 -16.42
C MET A 35 6.76 -5.76 -17.75
N LEU A 36 5.72 -4.91 -17.73
CA LEU A 36 5.23 -4.23 -18.93
C LEU A 36 6.30 -3.34 -19.59
N LEU A 37 7.09 -2.61 -18.79
CA LEU A 37 8.22 -1.82 -19.31
C LEU A 37 9.31 -2.70 -19.92
N ALA A 38 9.58 -3.88 -19.36
CA ALA A 38 10.52 -4.83 -19.95
C ALA A 38 10.02 -5.36 -21.30
N TYR A 39 8.73 -5.71 -21.38
CA TYR A 39 8.08 -6.15 -22.62
C TYR A 39 8.15 -5.08 -23.71
N ARG A 40 7.72 -3.84 -23.41
CA ARG A 40 7.75 -2.70 -24.34
C ARG A 40 9.15 -2.31 -24.81
N ALA A 41 10.18 -2.64 -24.02
CA ALA A 41 11.58 -2.45 -24.40
C ALA A 41 12.11 -3.56 -25.35
N GLY A 42 11.25 -4.46 -25.84
CA GLY A 42 11.60 -5.52 -26.79
C GLY A 42 12.37 -6.68 -26.17
N ARG A 43 12.34 -6.84 -24.84
CA ARG A 43 12.94 -8.01 -24.19
C ARG A 43 12.18 -9.27 -24.61
N GLN A 44 12.90 -10.38 -24.69
CA GLN A 44 12.35 -11.66 -25.17
C GLN A 44 12.12 -12.67 -24.04
N ASP A 45 12.81 -12.51 -22.90
CA ASP A 45 12.74 -13.45 -21.77
C ASP A 45 11.94 -12.84 -20.59
N PRO A 46 10.63 -13.17 -20.45
CA PRO A 46 9.83 -12.75 -19.30
C PRO A 46 10.38 -13.27 -17.97
N ALA A 47 10.96 -14.47 -17.93
CA ALA A 47 11.47 -15.06 -16.70
C ALA A 47 12.69 -14.29 -16.17
N ARG A 48 13.57 -13.80 -17.04
CA ARG A 48 14.70 -12.94 -16.64
C ARG A 48 14.22 -11.60 -16.08
N ALA A 49 13.22 -10.98 -16.69
CA ALA A 49 12.64 -9.73 -16.18
C ALA A 49 12.01 -9.93 -14.79
N ALA A 50 11.25 -11.02 -14.62
CA ALA A 50 10.61 -11.37 -13.36
C ALA A 50 11.64 -11.60 -12.25
N ARG A 51 12.68 -12.42 -12.50
CA ARG A 51 13.76 -12.65 -11.53
C ARG A 51 14.43 -11.35 -11.07
N ALA A 52 14.68 -10.42 -11.99
CA ALA A 52 15.32 -9.15 -11.67
C ALA A 52 14.45 -8.26 -10.75
N LEU A 53 13.13 -8.30 -10.89
CA LEU A 53 12.21 -7.59 -10.00
C LEU A 53 12.06 -8.29 -8.65
N ILE A 54 11.78 -9.60 -8.64
CA ILE A 54 11.58 -10.35 -7.39
C ILE A 54 12.82 -10.29 -6.49
N ALA A 55 14.02 -10.32 -7.09
CA ALA A 55 15.28 -10.19 -6.35
C ALA A 55 15.45 -8.84 -5.62
N THR A 56 14.67 -7.81 -5.95
CA THR A 56 14.74 -6.52 -5.23
C THR A 56 14.28 -6.65 -3.78
N ARG A 57 13.27 -7.49 -3.52
CA ARG A 57 12.70 -7.77 -2.20
C ARG A 57 12.10 -9.19 -2.18
N PRO A 58 12.92 -10.24 -2.04
CA PRO A 58 12.49 -11.64 -2.20
C PRO A 58 11.38 -12.09 -1.24
N THR A 59 11.22 -11.40 -0.11
CA THR A 59 10.19 -11.71 0.89
C THR A 59 8.86 -11.00 0.66
N ALA A 60 8.78 -10.07 -0.29
CA ALA A 60 7.54 -9.37 -0.62
C ALA A 60 6.66 -10.27 -1.50
N VAL A 61 5.62 -10.85 -0.90
CA VAL A 61 4.71 -11.78 -1.61
C VAL A 61 3.95 -11.05 -2.72
N ASP A 62 3.38 -9.88 -2.42
CA ASP A 62 2.65 -9.07 -3.40
C ASP A 62 3.48 -8.69 -4.63
N LEU A 63 4.80 -8.45 -4.45
CA LEU A 63 5.72 -8.23 -5.56
C LEU A 63 5.71 -9.43 -6.51
N SER A 64 5.87 -10.63 -5.95
CA SER A 64 5.87 -11.86 -6.72
C SER A 64 4.54 -12.07 -7.43
N VAL A 65 3.40 -11.81 -6.76
CA VAL A 65 2.07 -11.97 -7.36
C VAL A 65 1.88 -11.01 -8.56
N GLY A 66 2.23 -9.73 -8.41
CA GLY A 66 2.07 -8.74 -9.48
C GLY A 66 3.02 -8.99 -10.67
N VAL A 67 4.27 -9.37 -10.38
CA VAL A 67 5.24 -9.79 -11.41
C VAL A 67 4.73 -11.01 -12.17
N GLU A 68 4.23 -12.01 -11.46
CA GLU A 68 3.78 -13.27 -12.04
C GLU A 68 2.55 -13.09 -12.93
N ALA A 69 1.60 -12.22 -12.54
CA ALA A 69 0.41 -11.93 -13.34
C ALA A 69 0.77 -11.46 -14.77
N VAL A 70 1.73 -10.55 -14.91
CA VAL A 70 2.17 -10.04 -16.22
C VAL A 70 3.13 -11.01 -16.90
N ARG A 71 3.98 -11.71 -16.13
CA ARG A 71 4.88 -12.74 -16.67
C ARG A 71 4.11 -13.87 -17.36
N ALA A 72 3.01 -14.32 -16.74
CA ALA A 72 2.18 -15.40 -17.25
C ALA A 72 1.49 -15.00 -18.58
N ALA A 73 0.84 -13.83 -18.62
CA ALA A 73 0.22 -13.30 -19.83
C ALA A 73 1.25 -13.15 -20.98
N TRP A 74 2.40 -12.54 -20.69
CA TRP A 74 3.46 -12.40 -21.68
C TRP A 74 3.96 -13.77 -22.18
N ALA A 75 4.20 -14.74 -21.29
CA ALA A 75 4.64 -16.09 -21.69
C ALA A 75 3.58 -16.85 -22.52
N ALA A 76 2.31 -16.56 -22.32
CA ALA A 76 1.20 -17.14 -23.08
C ALA A 76 0.95 -16.44 -24.44
N GLY A 77 1.66 -15.35 -24.75
CA GLY A 77 1.41 -14.55 -25.95
C GLY A 77 0.17 -13.66 -25.84
N GLU A 78 -0.37 -13.48 -24.63
CA GLU A 78 -1.46 -12.55 -24.33
C GLU A 78 -0.93 -11.13 -24.15
N ASP A 79 -1.83 -10.14 -24.06
CA ASP A 79 -1.47 -8.73 -23.90
C ASP A 79 -0.95 -8.43 -22.46
N PRO A 80 0.35 -8.11 -22.28
CA PRO A 80 0.90 -7.79 -20.97
C PRO A 80 0.39 -6.47 -20.41
N GLU A 81 -0.09 -5.55 -21.26
CA GLU A 81 -0.68 -4.29 -20.81
C GLU A 81 -2.05 -4.53 -20.17
N ALA A 82 -2.93 -5.27 -20.84
CA ALA A 82 -4.19 -5.71 -20.26
C ALA A 82 -3.99 -6.45 -18.92
N ALA A 83 -3.00 -7.33 -18.83
CA ALA A 83 -2.69 -8.05 -17.58
C ALA A 83 -2.23 -7.12 -16.45
N ALA A 84 -1.37 -6.12 -16.75
CA ALA A 84 -0.91 -5.15 -15.76
C ALA A 84 -2.05 -4.24 -15.27
N GLU A 85 -2.90 -3.76 -16.17
CA GLU A 85 -4.07 -2.95 -15.82
C GLU A 85 -5.09 -3.77 -15.02
N ALA A 86 -5.41 -5.00 -15.44
CA ALA A 86 -6.31 -5.87 -14.71
C ALA A 86 -5.83 -6.14 -13.28
N PHE A 87 -4.53 -6.39 -13.11
CA PHE A 87 -3.93 -6.54 -11.78
C PHE A 87 -4.07 -5.26 -10.93
N ARG A 88 -3.78 -4.08 -11.51
CA ARG A 88 -3.95 -2.79 -10.82
C ARG A 88 -5.40 -2.57 -10.38
N TYR A 89 -6.37 -2.77 -11.27
CA TYR A 89 -7.78 -2.59 -10.96
C TYR A 89 -8.25 -3.53 -9.85
N ARG A 90 -7.84 -4.81 -9.90
CA ARG A 90 -8.14 -5.78 -8.85
C ARG A 90 -7.62 -5.31 -7.49
N VAL A 91 -6.37 -4.84 -7.41
CA VAL A 91 -5.79 -4.32 -6.16
C VAL A 91 -6.58 -3.12 -5.63
N VAL A 92 -7.02 -2.20 -6.49
CA VAL A 92 -7.86 -1.05 -6.10
C VAL A 92 -9.21 -1.52 -5.54
N GLU A 93 -9.87 -2.46 -6.22
CA GLU A 93 -11.16 -3.01 -5.81
C GLU A 93 -11.06 -3.74 -4.46
N GLU A 94 -10.03 -4.57 -4.29
CA GLU A 94 -9.75 -5.27 -3.02
C GLU A 94 -9.54 -4.28 -1.87
N CYS A 95 -8.74 -3.23 -2.07
CA CYS A 95 -8.53 -2.18 -1.08
C CYS A 95 -9.83 -1.45 -0.72
N HIS A 96 -10.66 -1.11 -1.72
CA HIS A 96 -11.95 -0.48 -1.47
C HIS A 96 -12.89 -1.43 -0.70
N ARG A 97 -12.93 -2.72 -1.06
CA ARG A 97 -13.74 -3.74 -0.39
C ARG A 97 -13.34 -3.93 1.07
N ILE A 98 -12.03 -3.93 1.36
CA ILE A 98 -11.52 -3.91 2.74
C ILE A 98 -12.10 -2.71 3.50
N GLY A 99 -12.11 -1.53 2.88
CA GLY A 99 -12.73 -0.33 3.44
C GLY A 99 -14.21 -0.50 3.78
N LEU A 100 -15.00 -1.01 2.83
CA LEU A 100 -16.43 -1.21 2.99
C LEU A 100 -16.76 -2.25 4.08
N VAL A 101 -16.00 -3.34 4.16
CA VAL A 101 -16.19 -4.39 5.15
C VAL A 101 -15.71 -3.95 6.54
N GLY A 102 -14.63 -3.17 6.61
CA GLY A 102 -14.05 -2.73 7.87
C GLY A 102 -14.76 -1.55 8.52
N ALA A 103 -15.31 -0.61 7.75
CA ALA A 103 -15.92 0.61 8.28
C ALA A 103 -17.05 0.35 9.31
N PRO A 104 -17.95 -0.63 9.13
CA PRO A 104 -18.95 -0.97 10.15
C PRO A 104 -18.35 -1.36 11.51
N LEU A 105 -17.15 -1.95 11.54
CA LEU A 105 -16.47 -2.35 12.78
C LEU A 105 -15.99 -1.15 13.62
N LEU A 106 -15.97 0.05 13.03
CA LEU A 106 -15.53 1.30 13.65
C LEU A 106 -16.68 2.15 14.19
N ALA A 107 -17.93 1.86 13.82
CA ALA A 107 -19.09 2.70 14.17
C ALA A 107 -19.26 2.94 15.68
N ARG A 108 -18.84 1.98 16.52
CA ARG A 108 -18.87 2.06 17.99
C ARG A 108 -17.48 2.14 18.62
N ARG A 109 -16.44 2.33 17.81
CA ARG A 109 -15.03 2.35 18.23
C ARG A 109 -14.34 3.59 17.65
N PRO A 110 -14.74 4.79 18.09
CA PRO A 110 -14.37 6.04 17.44
C PRO A 110 -12.89 6.39 17.56
N ARG A 111 -12.16 5.88 18.57
CA ARG A 111 -10.74 6.17 18.76
C ARG A 111 -9.90 4.99 18.29
N VAL A 112 -9.22 5.15 17.17
CA VAL A 112 -8.50 4.06 16.51
C VAL A 112 -7.01 4.32 16.55
N LEU A 113 -6.21 3.33 16.93
CA LEU A 113 -4.75 3.37 16.78
C LEU A 113 -4.36 2.68 15.47
N THR A 114 -3.39 3.26 14.75
CA THR A 114 -2.76 2.63 13.59
C THR A 114 -1.23 2.76 13.64
N HIS A 115 -0.56 1.85 12.94
CA HIS A 115 0.90 1.75 12.90
C HIS A 115 1.39 1.68 11.45
N CYS A 116 2.55 2.28 11.18
CA CYS A 116 3.14 2.40 9.84
C CYS A 116 2.27 3.24 8.89
N ASN A 117 2.35 2.94 7.59
CA ASN A 117 1.46 3.46 6.56
C ASN A 117 0.92 2.29 5.76
N ALA A 118 -0.38 2.05 5.93
CA ALA A 118 -1.19 1.12 5.14
C ALA A 118 -2.32 1.93 4.44
N GLY A 119 -1.92 3.10 3.93
CA GLY A 119 -2.75 4.07 3.23
C GLY A 119 -2.72 3.93 1.72
N ALA A 120 -3.25 4.93 1.02
CA ALA A 120 -3.28 4.96 -0.44
C ALA A 120 -1.85 5.08 -1.01
N LEU A 121 -0.93 5.71 -0.28
CA LEU A 121 0.49 5.76 -0.65
C LEU A 121 1.20 4.39 -0.59
N ALA A 122 0.69 3.46 0.23
CA ALA A 122 1.19 2.09 0.34
C ALA A 122 0.48 1.12 -0.61
N THR A 123 -0.53 1.60 -1.33
CA THR A 123 -1.31 0.85 -2.31
C THR A 123 -1.36 1.65 -3.63
N VAL A 124 -2.41 1.46 -4.42
CA VAL A 124 -2.70 2.31 -5.59
C VAL A 124 -3.68 3.41 -5.19
N GLU A 125 -4.76 3.01 -4.51
CA GLU A 125 -5.81 3.86 -3.95
C GLU A 125 -6.34 3.23 -2.65
N TRP A 126 -7.12 4.02 -1.89
CA TRP A 126 -7.85 3.64 -0.67
C TRP A 126 -7.02 3.18 0.54
N GLY A 127 -5.94 2.43 0.35
CA GLY A 127 -5.18 1.75 1.40
C GLY A 127 -5.84 0.44 1.86
N THR A 128 -5.25 -0.17 2.89
CA THR A 128 -5.83 -1.34 3.57
C THR A 128 -6.33 -0.92 4.95
N ALA A 129 -5.44 -0.67 5.92
CA ALA A 129 -5.85 -0.24 7.26
C ALA A 129 -6.49 1.16 7.28
N LEU A 130 -6.07 2.06 6.38
CA LEU A 130 -6.70 3.38 6.29
C LEU A 130 -8.01 3.38 5.47
N ALA A 131 -8.29 2.34 4.68
CA ALA A 131 -9.51 2.29 3.88
C ALA A 131 -10.79 2.28 4.76
N PRO A 132 -10.89 1.47 5.83
CA PRO A 132 -12.02 1.54 6.75
C PRO A 132 -12.19 2.91 7.40
N LEU A 133 -11.08 3.56 7.77
CA LEU A 133 -11.09 4.90 8.37
C LEU A 133 -11.66 5.94 7.39
N ARG A 134 -11.23 5.88 6.13
CA ARG A 134 -11.72 6.76 5.05
C ARG A 134 -13.20 6.55 4.78
N VAL A 135 -13.63 5.30 4.65
CA VAL A 135 -15.04 4.98 4.39
C VAL A 135 -15.91 5.44 5.57
N ALA A 136 -15.52 5.13 6.81
CA ALA A 136 -16.24 5.56 8.01
C ALA A 136 -16.31 7.09 8.12
N HIS A 137 -15.20 7.80 7.84
CA HIS A 137 -15.18 9.26 7.85
C HIS A 137 -16.12 9.86 6.80
N ARG A 138 -16.10 9.34 5.56
CA ARG A 138 -17.01 9.76 4.48
C ARG A 138 -18.48 9.47 4.78
N GLN A 139 -18.76 8.46 5.60
CA GLN A 139 -20.10 8.15 6.12
C GLN A 139 -20.51 9.03 7.31
N GLY A 140 -19.66 9.97 7.75
CA GLY A 140 -19.95 10.88 8.85
C GLY A 140 -19.77 10.27 10.23
N HIS A 141 -19.10 9.12 10.35
CA HIS A 141 -18.80 8.54 11.65
C HIS A 141 -17.84 9.46 12.42
N ARG A 142 -18.10 9.64 13.72
CA ARG A 142 -17.14 10.27 14.62
C ARG A 142 -15.93 9.35 14.76
N LEU A 143 -14.78 9.83 14.31
CA LEU A 143 -13.53 9.08 14.28
C LEU A 143 -12.38 10.00 14.71
N PHE A 144 -11.47 9.46 15.52
CA PHE A 144 -10.18 10.05 15.83
C PHE A 144 -9.10 8.96 15.71
N VAL A 145 -7.98 9.28 15.06
CA VAL A 145 -6.92 8.32 14.79
C VAL A 145 -5.65 8.69 15.55
N TRP A 146 -5.21 7.82 16.45
CA TRP A 146 -3.85 7.83 16.98
C TRP A 146 -2.90 7.18 15.97
N VAL A 147 -1.87 7.90 15.58
CA VAL A 147 -0.89 7.45 14.58
C VAL A 147 0.46 7.30 15.26
N ASP A 148 0.94 6.07 15.38
CA ASP A 148 2.31 5.81 15.83
C ASP A 148 3.31 6.42 14.83
N GLU A 149 4.33 7.15 15.30
CA GLU A 149 5.30 7.79 14.41
C GLU A 149 6.01 6.79 13.48
N THR A 150 6.18 5.55 13.93
CA THR A 150 6.79 4.40 13.25
C THR A 150 8.27 4.58 12.96
N ARG A 151 9.11 4.53 14.00
CA ARG A 151 10.57 4.57 13.85
C ARG A 151 11.12 3.34 13.09
N PRO A 152 12.29 3.47 12.44
CA PRO A 152 13.10 4.68 12.30
C PRO A 152 12.74 5.56 11.08
N LEU A 153 11.93 5.05 10.14
CA LEU A 153 11.65 5.71 8.86
C LEU A 153 10.50 6.72 8.91
N LEU A 154 9.78 6.74 10.04
CA LEU A 154 8.73 7.70 10.39
C LEU A 154 7.52 7.64 9.44
N GLN A 155 7.08 6.44 9.07
CA GLN A 155 5.96 6.25 8.14
C GLN A 155 4.67 6.87 8.65
N GLY A 156 4.34 6.67 9.92
CA GLY A 156 3.11 7.19 10.47
C GLY A 156 3.14 8.72 10.51
N ALA A 157 4.23 9.28 11.04
CA ALA A 157 4.40 10.73 11.13
C ALA A 157 4.49 11.42 9.75
N ARG A 158 5.16 10.81 8.76
CA ARG A 158 5.43 11.45 7.46
C ARG A 158 4.39 11.16 6.38
N LEU A 159 3.78 9.98 6.40
CA LEU A 159 2.92 9.49 5.33
C LEU A 159 1.46 9.37 5.82
N THR A 160 1.22 8.62 6.89
CA THR A 160 -0.15 8.40 7.41
C THR A 160 -0.78 9.70 7.86
N ALA A 161 -0.11 10.48 8.72
CA ALA A 161 -0.61 11.78 9.16
C ALA A 161 -0.81 12.75 7.98
N TRP A 162 0.07 12.71 6.97
CA TRP A 162 -0.09 13.52 5.76
C TRP A 162 -1.36 13.15 4.98
N GLU A 163 -1.64 11.85 4.77
CA GLU A 163 -2.85 11.39 4.09
C GLU A 163 -4.12 11.77 4.87
N LEU A 164 -4.14 11.50 6.19
CA LEU A 164 -5.28 11.83 7.04
C LEU A 164 -5.56 13.33 7.08
N ALA A 165 -4.51 14.17 7.18
CA ALA A 165 -4.64 15.63 7.12
C ALA A 165 -5.19 16.11 5.78
N ARG A 166 -4.82 15.46 4.67
CA ARG A 166 -5.31 15.82 3.34
C ARG A 166 -6.80 15.53 3.14
N GLU A 167 -7.31 14.53 3.85
CA GLU A 167 -8.71 14.12 3.80
C GLU A 167 -9.57 14.68 4.95
N GLY A 168 -8.98 15.47 5.86
CA GLY A 168 -9.70 16.06 6.99
C GLY A 168 -10.07 15.05 8.09
N ILE A 169 -9.42 13.89 8.13
CA ILE A 169 -9.65 12.88 9.16
C ILE A 169 -8.96 13.32 10.46
N PRO A 170 -9.68 13.49 11.59
CA PRO A 170 -9.09 13.89 12.86
C PRO A 170 -8.05 12.87 13.35
N HIS A 171 -6.85 13.34 13.67
CA HIS A 171 -5.76 12.48 14.10
C HIS A 171 -4.72 13.22 14.94
N ALA A 172 -3.88 12.47 15.66
CA ALA A 172 -2.66 12.96 16.29
C ALA A 172 -1.54 11.91 16.16
N VAL A 173 -0.31 12.41 15.99
CA VAL A 173 0.88 11.56 15.97
C VAL A 173 1.39 11.39 17.39
N ILE A 174 1.74 10.15 17.76
CA ILE A 174 2.33 9.80 19.05
C ILE A 174 3.66 9.06 18.84
N ALA A 175 4.54 9.13 19.84
CA ALA A 175 5.73 8.29 19.85
C ALA A 175 5.32 6.81 19.98
N ASP A 176 6.07 5.89 19.36
CA ASP A 176 5.73 4.46 19.34
C ASP A 176 5.56 3.88 20.77
N ASN A 177 6.34 4.37 21.74
CA ASN A 177 6.28 3.94 23.13
C ASN A 177 5.10 4.53 23.93
N ALA A 178 4.36 5.50 23.38
CA ALA A 178 3.18 6.09 24.01
C ALA A 178 1.91 5.27 23.75
N ALA A 179 1.88 4.40 22.74
CA ALA A 179 0.71 3.58 22.39
C ALA A 179 0.16 2.80 23.60
N GLY A 180 1.05 2.18 24.38
CA GLY A 180 0.65 1.44 25.59
C GLY A 180 0.00 2.31 26.67
N HIS A 181 0.39 3.59 26.77
CA HIS A 181 -0.25 4.53 27.69
C HIS A 181 -1.69 4.81 27.27
N PHE A 182 -1.90 5.19 25.99
CA PHE A 182 -3.23 5.50 25.46
C PHE A 182 -4.17 4.28 25.47
N MET A 183 -3.66 3.07 25.21
CA MET A 183 -4.43 1.85 25.38
C MET A 183 -4.86 1.66 26.85
N ARG A 184 -3.91 1.78 27.80
CA ARG A 184 -4.18 1.57 29.23
C ARG A 184 -5.15 2.58 29.81
N THR A 185 -5.11 3.84 29.36
CA THR A 185 -6.05 4.89 29.80
C THR A 185 -7.40 4.83 29.09
N GLY A 186 -7.62 3.83 28.24
CA GLY A 186 -8.88 3.65 27.53
C GLY A 186 -9.12 4.71 26.46
N GLU A 187 -8.07 5.29 25.87
CA GLU A 187 -8.11 6.26 24.76
C GLU A 187 -8.09 5.60 23.38
N VAL A 188 -7.99 4.27 23.32
CA VAL A 188 -8.00 3.47 22.10
C VAL A 188 -9.12 2.43 22.21
N ASP A 189 -10.09 2.49 21.30
CA ASP A 189 -11.22 1.56 21.20
C ASP A 189 -10.94 0.41 20.23
N ALA A 190 -10.06 0.64 19.25
CA ALA A 190 -9.65 -0.35 18.26
C ALA A 190 -8.21 -0.10 17.79
N VAL A 191 -7.54 -1.18 17.37
CA VAL A 191 -6.27 -1.10 16.65
C VAL A 191 -6.49 -1.66 15.25
N ILE A 192 -6.05 -0.93 14.22
CA ILE A 192 -6.07 -1.41 12.84
C ILE A 192 -4.72 -1.16 12.18
N VAL A 193 -4.15 -2.22 11.60
CA VAL A 193 -2.83 -2.21 10.97
C VAL A 193 -2.88 -2.93 9.63
N GLY A 194 -1.91 -2.62 8.76
CA GLY A 194 -1.68 -3.41 7.55
C GLY A 194 -0.90 -4.69 7.86
N ALA A 195 -0.66 -5.51 6.84
CA ALA A 195 0.18 -6.69 6.91
C ALA A 195 1.10 -6.75 5.69
N ASP A 196 2.29 -7.34 5.86
CA ASP A 196 3.26 -7.58 4.78
C ASP A 196 3.31 -9.08 4.35
N ARG A 197 2.78 -10.01 5.17
CA ARG A 197 2.68 -11.45 4.90
C ARG A 197 1.60 -12.10 5.77
#